data_AF-A0AAW2QZ16-F1
#
_entry.id   AF-A0AAW2QZ16-F1
#
_cell.length_a   1.000
_cell.length_b   1.000
_cell.length_c   1.000
_cell.angle_alpha   90.00
_cell.angle_beta   90.00
_cell.angle_gamma   90.00
#
_symmetry.space_group_name_H-M   'P 1'
#
loop_
_entity.id
_entity.type
_entity.pdbx_description
1 polymer ?
#
loop_
_entity_poly.entity_id
_entity_poly.type
_entity_poly.pdbx_seq_one_letter_code
_entity_poly.pdbx_strand_id
1 'polypeptide(L)'
;MGKGNKSEDESSCQKYGVPLYGAAWVPPAAAVKEDSAAESETPASDTVNRHVVLAGGGGEGHSGIPNAILLSAFDFESNSLSDQPVAKHGTASDLPYRIAVHPGGEGVICSFPKSCRWFEWGVSTDKRTLSLKRSAKVLEQLEDVGQQLAMTFNDDGSLLAVGGEGGGEAVLPLPEQKYVLNFKVTGEIR
;
A
#
# COMPACT_ATOMS: atom_id res chain seq x y z
N MET A 1 35.89 -20.38 16.27
CA MET A 1 35.21 -19.38 15.41
C MET A 1 34.48 -20.09 14.29
N GLY A 2 33.15 -20.22 14.38
CA GLY A 2 32.34 -20.72 13.27
C GLY A 2 32.16 -19.62 12.24
N LYS A 3 32.69 -19.80 11.03
CA LYS A 3 32.29 -19.01 9.87
C LYS A 3 30.86 -19.46 9.53
N GLY A 4 29.87 -18.63 9.83
CA GLY A 4 28.52 -18.86 9.37
C GLY A 4 28.51 -18.81 7.85
N ASN A 5 28.13 -19.93 7.22
CA ASN A 5 27.79 -19.95 5.80
C ASN A 5 26.66 -18.93 5.59
N LYS A 6 26.93 -17.88 4.82
CA LYS A 6 25.92 -16.97 4.33
C LYS A 6 25.10 -17.78 3.32
N SER A 7 23.93 -18.28 3.74
CA SER A 7 23.04 -19.05 2.90
C SER A 7 22.62 -18.19 1.71
N GLU A 8 22.55 -18.79 0.52
CA GLU A 8 22.08 -18.17 -0.73
C GLU A 8 20.70 -17.49 -0.59
N ASP A 9 19.95 -17.86 0.45
CA ASP A 9 18.67 -17.28 0.89
C ASP A 9 18.73 -15.79 1.27
N GLU A 10 19.88 -15.24 1.69
CA GLU A 10 19.99 -13.81 1.99
C GLU A 10 20.00 -12.93 0.72
N SER A 11 20.17 -13.52 -0.47
CA SER A 11 20.33 -12.75 -1.72
C SER A 11 19.07 -12.04 -2.22
N SER A 12 17.87 -12.50 -1.80
CA SER A 12 16.58 -11.91 -2.22
C SER A 12 15.84 -11.18 -1.08
N CYS A 13 16.46 -11.06 0.09
CA CYS A 13 15.86 -10.41 1.25
C CYS A 13 16.27 -8.94 1.34
N GLN A 14 15.29 -8.02 1.41
CA GLN A 14 15.55 -6.59 1.60
C GLN A 14 14.98 -6.06 2.91
N LYS A 15 15.75 -5.20 3.61
CA LYS A 15 15.38 -4.61 4.90
C LYS A 15 15.31 -3.08 4.79
N TYR A 16 14.23 -2.51 5.31
CA TYR A 16 14.01 -1.05 5.32
C TYR A 16 13.99 -0.41 6.72
N GLY A 17 14.42 -1.16 7.74
CA GLY A 17 14.55 -0.62 9.11
C GLY A 17 13.22 -0.33 9.82
N VAL A 18 12.10 -0.83 9.29
CA VAL A 18 10.78 -0.77 9.93
C VAL A 18 10.09 -2.14 9.83
N PRO A 19 9.29 -2.56 10.82
CA PRO A 19 8.37 -3.68 10.66
C PRO A 19 7.38 -3.40 9.52
N LEU A 20 7.08 -4.41 8.70
CA LEU A 20 6.14 -4.31 7.58
C LEU A 20 4.97 -5.26 7.83
N TYR A 21 3.75 -4.73 7.79
CA TYR A 21 2.49 -5.44 8.05
C TYR A 21 1.60 -5.57 6.81
N GLY A 22 1.88 -4.78 5.77
CA GLY A 22 1.19 -4.85 4.49
C GLY A 22 2.15 -4.72 3.32
N ALA A 23 1.88 -5.47 2.26
CA ALA A 23 2.60 -5.41 1.00
C ALA A 23 1.62 -5.64 -0.17
N ALA A 24 1.78 -4.87 -1.25
CA ALA A 24 0.98 -5.05 -2.46
C ALA A 24 1.75 -4.54 -3.68
N TRP A 25 1.46 -5.15 -4.84
CA TRP A 25 1.98 -4.66 -6.11
C TRP A 25 1.28 -3.35 -6.50
N VAL A 26 2.05 -2.43 -7.05
CA VAL A 26 1.51 -1.25 -7.72
C VAL A 26 1.09 -1.66 -9.14
N PRO A 27 -0.19 -1.47 -9.54
CA PRO A 27 -0.65 -1.79 -10.87
C PRO A 27 0.08 -0.98 -11.95
N PRO A 28 0.30 -1.54 -13.15
CA PRO A 28 0.87 -0.79 -14.27
C PRO A 28 0.10 0.50 -14.60
N ALA A 29 -1.22 0.52 -14.38
CA ALA A 29 -2.06 1.70 -14.58
C ALA A 29 -1.67 2.92 -13.71
N ALA A 30 -0.93 2.70 -12.61
CA ALA A 30 -0.41 3.78 -11.78
C ALA A 30 0.86 4.44 -12.35
N ALA A 31 1.54 3.80 -13.32
CA ALA A 31 2.86 4.20 -13.79
C ALA A 31 2.85 5.40 -14.76
N VAL A 32 1.69 5.86 -15.22
CA VAL A 32 1.57 6.93 -16.21
C VAL A 32 0.33 7.78 -15.93
N LYS A 33 0.51 8.90 -15.22
CA LYS A 33 -0.39 10.05 -15.32
C LYS A 33 0.42 11.23 -15.83
N GLU A 34 0.96 11.07 -17.03
CA GLU A 34 1.43 12.21 -17.82
C GLU A 34 0.19 12.81 -18.49
N ASP A 35 -0.02 14.10 -18.30
CA ASP A 35 -1.03 14.84 -19.06
C ASP A 35 -0.78 14.56 -20.55
N SER A 36 -1.78 13.94 -21.19
CA SER A 36 -1.70 13.56 -22.59
C SER A 36 -1.65 14.79 -23.47
N ALA A 37 -0.44 15.23 -23.85
CA ALA A 37 -0.21 16.18 -24.94
C ALA A 37 1.22 16.10 -25.47
N ALA A 38 1.66 14.94 -25.97
CA ALA A 38 2.67 14.86 -27.02
C ALA A 38 2.75 13.43 -27.56
N GLU A 39 2.43 13.27 -28.85
CA GLU A 39 2.95 12.15 -29.63
C GLU A 39 4.49 12.24 -29.62
N SER A 40 5.15 11.23 -29.07
CA SER A 40 6.55 10.97 -29.38
C SER A 40 6.75 9.48 -29.49
N GLU A 41 6.81 9.01 -30.73
CA GLU A 41 7.32 7.70 -31.09
C GLU A 41 8.75 7.57 -30.59
N THR A 42 8.97 6.71 -29.59
CA THR A 42 10.20 5.96 -29.34
C THR A 42 9.93 4.98 -28.19
N PRO A 43 10.22 3.68 -28.35
CA PRO A 43 10.03 2.72 -27.26
C PRO A 43 11.17 2.94 -26.27
N ALA A 44 10.89 3.65 -25.18
CA ALA A 44 11.81 3.75 -24.07
C ALA A 44 11.96 2.35 -23.44
N SER A 45 13.03 1.67 -23.85
CA SER A 45 13.71 0.52 -23.23
C SER A 45 12.96 -0.17 -22.09
N ASP A 46 12.55 -1.41 -22.36
CA ASP A 46 11.89 -2.42 -21.52
C ASP A 46 12.63 -2.79 -20.20
N THR A 47 12.87 -1.84 -19.30
CA THR A 47 13.08 -2.14 -17.88
C THR A 47 11.91 -1.58 -17.09
N VAL A 48 10.76 -2.24 -17.21
CA VAL A 48 9.56 -1.89 -16.44
C VAL A 48 9.79 -2.24 -14.98
N ASN A 49 10.48 -1.34 -14.26
CA ASN A 49 10.64 -1.42 -12.81
C ASN A 49 9.25 -1.38 -12.17
N ARG A 50 8.75 -2.55 -11.76
CA ARG A 50 7.49 -2.63 -11.03
C ARG A 50 7.73 -2.16 -9.61
N HIS A 51 6.70 -1.56 -9.03
CA HIS A 51 6.81 -1.06 -7.68
C HIS A 51 6.00 -1.94 -6.73
N VAL A 52 6.52 -2.10 -5.53
CA VAL A 52 5.81 -2.70 -4.39
C VAL A 52 5.57 -1.59 -3.38
N VAL A 53 4.31 -1.45 -2.96
CA VAL A 53 3.95 -0.62 -1.81
C VAL A 53 4.00 -1.47 -0.55
N LEU A 54 4.62 -0.93 0.48
CA LEU A 54 4.81 -1.59 1.76
C LEU A 54 4.32 -0.66 2.86
N ALA A 55 3.72 -1.19 3.91
CA ALA A 55 3.20 -0.41 5.02
C ALA A 55 3.56 -1.04 6.36
N GLY A 56 4.00 -0.22 7.30
CA GLY A 56 4.17 -0.63 8.69
C GLY A 56 4.89 0.40 9.53
N GLY A 57 5.50 -0.04 10.63
CA GLY A 57 6.13 0.85 11.60
C GLY A 57 6.26 0.28 13.00
N GLY A 58 6.70 1.12 13.93
CA GLY A 58 6.90 0.78 15.34
C GLY A 58 5.66 0.92 16.22
N GLY A 59 4.54 1.38 15.69
CA GLY A 59 3.32 1.64 16.46
C GLY A 59 3.35 2.98 17.20
N GLU A 60 2.48 3.11 18.21
CA GLU A 60 2.39 4.30 19.09
C GLU A 60 3.49 4.32 20.18
N GLY A 61 4.30 3.26 20.26
CA GLY A 61 5.37 3.15 21.25
C GLY A 61 6.54 4.09 20.96
N HIS A 62 7.26 4.48 22.01
CA HIS A 62 8.50 5.30 21.93
C HIS A 62 9.72 4.46 21.48
N SER A 63 9.54 3.58 20.49
CA SER A 63 10.59 2.69 19.98
C SER A 63 11.65 3.43 19.13
N GLY A 64 11.36 4.66 18.71
CA GLY A 64 12.16 5.41 17.75
C GLY A 64 11.99 4.93 16.29
N ILE A 65 11.14 3.93 16.05
CA ILE A 65 10.87 3.39 14.72
C ILE A 65 9.66 4.12 14.12
N PRO A 66 9.82 4.82 12.98
CA PRO A 66 8.72 5.59 12.40
C PRO A 66 7.67 4.68 11.76
N ASN A 67 6.41 5.14 11.77
CA ASN A 67 5.34 4.56 10.95
C ASN A 67 5.38 5.17 9.55
N ALA A 68 5.31 4.32 8.52
CA ALA A 68 5.46 4.77 7.14
C ALA A 68 4.81 3.83 6.13
N ILE A 69 4.50 4.42 4.97
CA ILE A 69 4.23 3.72 3.72
C ILE A 69 5.45 3.92 2.82
N LEU A 70 5.98 2.83 2.29
CA LEU A 70 7.19 2.80 1.46
C LEU A 70 6.80 2.36 0.05
N LEU A 71 7.48 2.94 -0.94
CA LEU A 71 7.50 2.44 -2.31
C LEU A 71 8.90 1.92 -2.59
N SER A 72 8.97 0.69 -3.09
CA SER A 72 10.21 0.06 -3.52
C SER A 72 10.11 -0.32 -4.99
N ALA A 73 11.18 -0.08 -5.75
CA ALA A 73 11.30 -0.72 -7.06
C ALA A 73 11.62 -2.21 -6.85
N PHE A 74 11.14 -3.04 -7.77
CA PHE A 74 11.44 -4.45 -7.87
C PHE A 74 12.05 -4.71 -9.25
N ASP A 75 13.23 -5.31 -9.24
CA ASP A 75 13.96 -5.72 -10.42
C ASP A 75 13.75 -7.22 -10.64
N PHE A 76 13.17 -7.57 -11.79
CA PHE A 76 12.90 -8.95 -12.16
C PHE A 76 14.16 -9.70 -12.61
N GLU A 77 15.18 -9.01 -13.10
CA GLU A 77 16.43 -9.63 -13.55
C GLU A 77 17.22 -10.14 -12.34
N SER A 78 17.34 -9.32 -11.30
CA SER A 78 17.99 -9.68 -10.04
C SER A 78 17.06 -10.35 -9.03
N ASN A 79 15.75 -10.38 -9.28
CA ASN A 79 14.71 -10.86 -8.35
C ASN A 79 14.83 -10.20 -6.96
N SER A 80 15.04 -8.89 -6.92
CA SER A 80 15.30 -8.16 -5.69
C SER A 80 14.57 -6.82 -5.63
N LEU A 81 14.33 -6.36 -4.40
CA LEU A 81 13.87 -5.00 -4.13
C LEU A 81 15.08 -4.05 -4.12
N SER A 82 14.87 -2.80 -4.51
CA SER A 82 15.90 -1.75 -4.44
C SER A 82 16.50 -1.58 -3.05
N ASP A 83 17.79 -1.29 -2.94
CA ASP A 83 18.48 -1.13 -1.64
C ASP A 83 17.82 -0.10 -0.72
N GLN A 84 17.21 0.94 -1.29
CA GLN A 84 16.46 1.96 -0.57
C GLN A 84 15.07 2.13 -1.20
N PRO A 85 14.03 2.45 -0.41
CA PRO A 85 12.73 2.82 -0.96
C PRO A 85 12.86 4.01 -1.91
N VAL A 86 12.21 3.95 -3.07
CA VAL A 86 12.14 5.05 -4.03
C VAL A 86 11.28 6.20 -3.52
N ALA A 87 10.35 5.92 -2.61
CA ALA A 87 9.63 6.94 -1.84
C ALA A 87 9.28 6.42 -0.43
N LYS A 88 9.16 7.36 0.50
CA LYS A 88 8.73 7.11 1.88
C LYS A 88 7.76 8.20 2.31
N HIS A 89 6.59 7.79 2.75
CA HIS A 89 5.56 8.66 3.32
C HIS A 89 5.40 8.33 4.80
N GLY A 90 5.76 9.26 5.69
CA GLY A 90 5.58 9.08 7.13
C GLY A 90 4.13 9.29 7.55
N THR A 91 3.63 8.42 8.43
CA THR A 91 2.24 8.48 8.93
C THR A 91 2.14 8.97 10.38
N ALA A 92 3.18 9.66 10.85
CA ALA A 92 3.31 10.14 12.23
C ALA A 92 3.14 8.99 13.25
N SER A 93 2.29 9.16 14.27
CA SER A 93 2.00 8.15 15.28
C SER A 93 1.09 7.03 14.78
N ASP A 94 0.38 7.23 13.67
CA ASP A 94 -0.62 6.28 13.21
C ASP A 94 0.04 5.13 12.45
N LEU A 95 -0.14 3.90 12.94
CA LEU A 95 0.42 2.70 12.30
C LEU A 95 -0.46 2.24 11.14
N PRO A 96 0.06 2.17 9.90
CA PRO A 96 -0.68 1.57 8.79
C PRO A 96 -0.57 0.03 8.87
N TYR A 97 -1.67 -0.64 9.22
CA TYR A 97 -1.67 -2.08 9.53
C TYR A 97 -2.05 -2.97 8.33
N ARG A 98 -2.95 -2.47 7.47
CA ARG A 98 -3.39 -3.15 6.24
C ARG A 98 -3.45 -2.16 5.11
N ILE A 99 -3.27 -2.67 3.89
CA ILE A 99 -3.37 -1.89 2.67
C ILE A 99 -4.21 -2.63 1.64
N ALA A 100 -4.88 -1.87 0.79
CA ALA A 100 -5.50 -2.35 -0.43
C ALA A 100 -5.17 -1.37 -1.56
N VAL A 101 -4.61 -1.88 -2.66
CA VAL A 101 -4.28 -1.07 -3.84
C VAL A 101 -5.44 -1.15 -4.83
N HIS A 102 -5.88 0.00 -5.32
CA HIS A 102 -6.95 0.05 -6.31
C HIS A 102 -6.48 -0.54 -7.64
N PRO A 103 -7.19 -1.52 -8.23
CA PRO A 103 -6.73 -2.23 -9.43
C PRO A 103 -6.55 -1.31 -10.64
N GLY A 104 -7.37 -0.26 -10.76
CA GLY A 104 -7.24 0.79 -11.78
C GLY A 104 -6.05 1.74 -11.61
N GLY A 105 -5.19 1.56 -10.58
CA GLY A 105 -4.02 2.41 -10.38
C GLY A 105 -4.34 3.81 -9.87
N GLU A 106 -5.46 3.99 -9.16
CA GLU A 106 -5.84 5.30 -8.63
C GLU A 106 -5.08 5.67 -7.34
N GLY A 107 -4.75 4.67 -6.53
CA GLY A 107 -4.12 4.88 -5.24
C GLY A 107 -4.14 3.63 -4.37
N VAL A 108 -3.85 3.84 -3.09
CA VAL A 108 -3.85 2.82 -2.04
C VAL A 108 -4.63 3.32 -0.83
N ILE A 109 -5.45 2.46 -0.25
CA ILE A 109 -6.07 2.69 1.05
C ILE A 109 -5.21 2.02 2.11
N CYS A 110 -4.97 2.73 3.22
CA CYS A 110 -4.35 2.15 4.40
C CYS A 110 -5.31 2.19 5.59
N SER A 111 -5.40 1.08 6.32
CA SER A 111 -6.08 1.01 7.62
C SER A 111 -5.16 1.49 8.73
N PHE A 112 -5.67 2.39 9.55
CA PHE A 112 -5.08 2.88 10.80
C PHE A 112 -6.00 2.51 11.98
N PRO A 113 -5.55 2.63 13.24
CA PRO A 113 -6.34 2.24 14.39
C PRO A 113 -7.72 2.89 14.51
N LYS A 114 -7.87 4.12 13.98
CA LYS A 114 -9.12 4.90 14.07
C LYS A 114 -9.74 5.26 12.72
N SER A 115 -9.09 4.96 11.60
CA SER A 115 -9.61 5.37 10.29
C SER A 115 -8.95 4.60 9.15
N CYS A 116 -9.59 4.53 7.99
CA CYS A 116 -8.90 4.26 6.74
C CYS A 116 -8.64 5.57 5.98
N ARG A 117 -7.47 5.69 5.35
CA ARG A 117 -7.12 6.89 4.57
C ARG A 117 -6.62 6.52 3.19
N TRP A 118 -6.98 7.36 2.21
CA TRP A 118 -6.58 7.22 0.82
C TRP A 118 -5.27 7.94 0.53
N PHE A 119 -4.38 7.28 -0.21
CA PHE A 119 -3.14 7.84 -0.71
C PHE A 119 -3.10 7.72 -2.22
N GLU A 120 -2.68 8.79 -2.88
CA GLU A 120 -2.59 8.88 -4.32
C GLU A 120 -1.15 8.72 -4.77
N TRP A 121 -0.99 8.07 -5.92
CA TRP A 121 0.27 8.07 -6.64
C TRP A 121 0.56 9.47 -7.17
N GLY A 122 1.83 9.85 -7.16
CA GLY A 122 2.31 11.07 -7.78
C GLY A 122 3.65 10.84 -8.46
N VAL A 123 4.16 11.87 -9.13
CA VAL A 123 5.51 11.86 -9.72
C VAL A 123 6.41 12.75 -8.88
N SER A 124 7.55 12.21 -8.46
CA SER A 124 8.58 13.00 -7.78
C SER A 124 9.27 13.95 -8.75
N THR A 125 9.43 15.22 -8.36
CA THR A 125 10.05 16.29 -9.17
C THR A 125 11.50 15.99 -9.54
N ASP A 126 12.22 15.24 -8.70
CA ASP A 126 13.67 15.17 -8.77
C ASP A 126 14.17 13.98 -9.60
N LYS A 127 13.30 12.99 -9.89
CA LYS A 127 13.70 11.71 -10.53
C LYS A 127 12.67 11.08 -11.47
N ARG A 128 11.52 11.73 -11.73
CA ARG A 128 10.37 11.12 -12.45
C ARG A 128 9.98 9.74 -11.87
N THR A 129 10.27 9.51 -10.60
CA THR A 129 9.97 8.26 -9.89
C THR A 129 8.59 8.32 -9.26
N LEU A 130 7.95 7.17 -9.12
CA LEU A 130 6.67 7.05 -8.43
C LEU A 130 6.82 7.54 -6.98
N SER A 131 5.88 8.37 -6.54
CA SER A 131 5.78 8.90 -5.19
C SER A 131 4.38 8.67 -4.65
N LEU A 132 4.22 8.90 -3.35
CA LEU A 132 2.95 8.74 -2.65
C LEU A 132 2.63 9.97 -1.81
N LYS A 133 1.41 10.47 -1.92
CA LYS A 133 0.89 11.57 -1.10
C LYS A 133 -0.43 11.20 -0.46
N ARG A 134 -0.69 11.73 0.73
CA ARG A 134 -2.00 11.64 1.36
C ARG A 134 -3.01 12.45 0.53
N SER A 135 -4.15 11.84 0.23
CA SER A 135 -5.24 12.54 -0.45
C SER A 135 -6.04 13.40 0.52
N ALA A 136 -6.67 14.44 -0.02
CA ALA A 136 -7.67 15.22 0.70
C ALA A 136 -9.02 14.46 0.82
N LYS A 137 -9.20 13.36 0.08
CA LYS A 137 -10.41 12.53 0.15
C LYS A 137 -10.57 11.94 1.54
N VAL A 138 -11.67 12.30 2.20
CA VAL A 138 -12.08 11.73 3.48
C VAL A 138 -12.94 10.50 3.22
N LEU A 139 -12.63 9.40 3.90
CA LEU A 139 -13.40 8.16 3.82
C LEU A 139 -14.38 8.10 4.99
N GLU A 140 -15.45 8.92 4.97
CA GLU A 140 -16.37 9.13 6.12
C GLU A 140 -16.89 7.81 6.72
N GLN A 141 -17.25 6.83 5.88
CA GLN A 141 -17.75 5.52 6.33
C GLN A 141 -16.67 4.62 6.96
N LEU A 142 -15.41 5.03 6.88
CA LEU A 142 -14.25 4.37 7.45
C LEU A 142 -13.56 5.26 8.49
N GLU A 143 -14.27 6.23 9.05
CA GLU A 143 -13.85 6.96 10.25
C GLU A 143 -14.41 6.29 11.51
N ASP A 144 -13.60 6.22 12.56
CA ASP A 144 -13.93 5.61 13.86
C ASP A 144 -14.42 4.14 13.80
N VAL A 145 -14.12 3.44 12.69
CA VAL A 145 -14.45 2.02 12.46
C VAL A 145 -13.50 1.04 13.14
N GLY A 146 -12.52 1.54 13.89
CA GLY A 146 -11.44 0.74 14.46
C GLY A 146 -10.48 0.20 13.39
N GLN A 147 -9.55 -0.65 13.84
CA GLN A 147 -8.56 -1.27 12.96
C GLN A 147 -9.20 -2.31 12.04
N GLN A 148 -8.95 -2.18 10.74
CA GLN A 148 -9.31 -3.19 9.75
C GLN A 148 -8.23 -4.27 9.67
N LEU A 149 -8.64 -5.53 9.77
CA LEU A 149 -7.79 -6.71 9.70
C LEU A 149 -7.70 -7.28 8.29
N ALA A 150 -8.72 -7.03 7.46
CA ALA A 150 -8.78 -7.40 6.06
C ALA A 150 -9.34 -6.24 5.21
N MET A 151 -8.76 -6.04 4.03
CA MET A 151 -9.22 -5.06 3.04
C MET A 151 -8.91 -5.57 1.64
N THR A 152 -9.88 -5.52 0.72
CA THR A 152 -9.64 -5.84 -0.69
C THR A 152 -10.63 -5.11 -1.59
N PHE A 153 -10.17 -4.76 -2.78
CA PHE A 153 -11.06 -4.32 -3.85
C PHE A 153 -11.64 -5.54 -4.58
N ASN A 154 -12.77 -5.33 -5.26
CA ASN A 154 -13.18 -6.19 -6.37
C ASN A 154 -12.36 -5.88 -7.63
N ASP A 155 -12.56 -6.67 -8.69
CA ASP A 155 -11.69 -6.65 -9.88
C ASP A 155 -11.63 -5.30 -10.61
N ASP A 156 -12.74 -4.55 -10.66
CA ASP A 156 -12.81 -3.24 -11.31
C ASP A 156 -12.52 -2.06 -10.37
N GLY A 157 -12.37 -2.32 -9.07
CA GLY A 157 -12.09 -1.31 -8.04
C GLY A 157 -13.30 -0.51 -7.56
N SER A 158 -14.50 -0.77 -8.09
CA SER A 158 -15.72 -0.06 -7.71
C SER A 158 -16.21 -0.37 -6.30
N LEU A 159 -15.81 -1.52 -5.72
CA LEU A 159 -16.19 -1.96 -4.38
C LEU A 159 -14.95 -2.27 -3.54
N LEU A 160 -15.01 -1.91 -2.26
CA LEU A 160 -14.02 -2.26 -1.25
C LEU A 160 -14.68 -3.07 -0.13
N ALA A 161 -14.24 -4.32 0.05
CA ALA A 161 -14.57 -5.11 1.22
C ALA A 161 -13.58 -4.82 2.36
N VAL A 162 -14.09 -4.61 3.57
CA VAL A 162 -13.32 -4.44 4.80
C VAL A 162 -13.84 -5.35 5.91
N GLY A 163 -12.94 -5.80 6.78
CA GLY A 163 -13.28 -6.59 7.97
C GLY A 163 -12.46 -6.14 9.17
N GLY A 164 -13.14 -5.68 10.21
CA GLY A 164 -12.52 -5.15 11.44
C GLY A 164 -12.54 -6.13 12.61
N GLU A 165 -11.91 -5.73 13.72
CA GLU A 165 -11.83 -6.54 14.96
C GLU A 165 -13.21 -6.91 15.56
N GLY A 166 -14.26 -6.14 15.27
CA GLY A 166 -15.61 -6.38 15.77
C GLY A 166 -16.41 -7.48 15.07
N GLY A 167 -15.82 -8.20 14.10
CA GLY A 167 -16.50 -9.26 13.33
C GLY A 167 -17.57 -8.75 12.36
N GLY A 168 -17.63 -7.44 12.13
CA GLY A 168 -18.42 -6.83 11.08
C GLY A 168 -17.62 -6.78 9.78
N GLU A 169 -18.19 -7.32 8.72
CA GLU A 169 -17.69 -7.17 7.35
C GLU A 169 -18.58 -6.18 6.60
N ALA A 170 -17.95 -5.26 5.87
CA ALA A 170 -18.61 -4.18 5.15
C ALA A 170 -18.08 -4.09 3.71
N VAL A 171 -18.99 -4.02 2.74
CA VAL A 171 -18.66 -3.76 1.32
C VAL A 171 -19.07 -2.34 0.94
N LEU A 172 -18.10 -1.50 0.59
CA LEU A 172 -18.26 -0.06 0.36
C LEU A 172 -18.10 0.28 -1.12
N PRO A 173 -19.05 1.00 -1.75
CA PRO A 173 -18.86 1.51 -3.10
C PRO A 173 -17.93 2.73 -3.11
N LEU A 174 -17.03 2.75 -4.08
CA LEU A 174 -16.08 3.81 -4.36
C LEU A 174 -16.28 4.31 -5.81
N PRO A 175 -16.17 5.62 -6.10
CA PRO A 175 -15.78 6.73 -5.21
C PRO A 175 -16.96 7.43 -4.50
N GLU A 176 -18.22 7.14 -4.86
CA GLU A 176 -19.39 7.93 -4.45
C GLU A 176 -20.01 7.55 -3.09
N GLN A 177 -19.41 6.63 -2.32
CA GLN A 177 -19.71 6.39 -0.89
C GLN A 177 -21.21 6.25 -0.56
N LYS A 178 -22.02 5.66 -1.44
CA LYS A 178 -23.46 5.46 -1.21
C LYS A 178 -23.78 3.99 -0.93
N TYR A 179 -23.81 3.67 0.37
CA TYR A 179 -24.38 2.47 1.01
C TYR A 179 -23.67 1.12 0.82
N VAL A 180 -23.73 0.34 1.90
CA VAL A 180 -22.90 -0.82 2.21
C VAL A 180 -23.75 -2.05 2.44
N LEU A 181 -23.35 -3.20 1.87
CA LEU A 181 -23.82 -4.49 2.36
C LEU A 181 -23.05 -4.80 3.65
N ASN A 182 -23.71 -4.66 4.81
CA ASN A 182 -23.15 -5.04 6.10
C ASN A 182 -23.61 -6.45 6.44
N PHE A 183 -22.68 -7.37 6.67
CA PHE A 183 -23.00 -8.67 7.23
C PHE A 183 -22.09 -8.97 8.41
N LYS A 184 -22.69 -9.44 9.49
CA LYS A 184 -21.99 -9.85 10.70
C LYS A 184 -21.88 -11.36 10.67
N VAL A 185 -20.65 -11.88 10.60
CA VAL A 185 -20.42 -13.30 10.74
C VAL A 185 -20.48 -13.62 12.24
N THR A 186 -21.64 -14.04 12.74
CA THR A 186 -21.76 -14.59 14.09
C THR A 186 -21.30 -16.04 14.08
N GLY A 187 -20.01 -16.26 14.32
CA GLY A 187 -19.50 -17.61 14.56
C GLY A 187 -19.92 -18.10 15.94
N GLU A 188 -20.91 -18.99 16.02
CA GLU A 188 -20.93 -19.97 17.12
C GLU A 188 -19.88 -21.04 16.77
N ILE A 189 -18.74 -21.00 17.46
CA ILE A 189 -17.82 -22.12 17.47
C ILE A 189 -18.53 -23.23 18.28
N ARG A 190 -19.03 -24.26 17.60
CA ARG A 190 -19.48 -25.51 18.23
C ARG A 190 -18.35 -26.52 18.30
#